data_AF-K9PCG3-F1
#
_entry.id   AF-K9PCG3-F1
#
_cell.length_a   1.000
_cell.length_b   1.000
_cell.length_c   1.000
_cell.angle_alpha   90.00
_cell.angle_beta   90.00
_cell.angle_gamma   90.00
#
_symmetry.space_group_name_H-M   'P 1'
#
loop_
_entity.id
_entity.type
_entity.pdbx_description
1 polymer ?
#
loop_
_entity_poly.entity_id
_entity_poly.type
_entity_poly.pdbx_seq_one_letter_code
_entity_poly.pdbx_strand_id
1 'polypeptide(L)'
;MRKHRLIYIFCAISLVSIISCAVAWKRSPRVSCYPQGFVSSSNGEKLYTYPEKIVVKPWRGQHHVYGIFMVPNGSESDRLVTLTVSGNKTYCGILQDVDTTSYQDIHTKPGYSLMKGYLNTRLAVYLIMQGKKDQLKQPNNWKLGYVEKK
;
A
#
# COMPACT_ATOMS: atom_id res chain seq x y z
N MET A 1 22.43 39.45 26.05
CA MET A 1 21.25 39.61 25.16
C MET A 1 21.39 38.95 23.77
N ARG A 2 22.55 39.01 23.08
CA ARG A 2 22.73 38.47 21.71
C ARG A 2 22.60 36.93 21.59
N LYS A 3 23.05 36.16 22.58
CA LYS A 3 22.96 34.68 22.61
C LYS A 3 21.51 34.17 22.68
N HIS A 4 20.68 34.73 23.56
CA HIS A 4 19.26 34.35 23.67
C HIS A 4 18.49 34.69 22.39
N ARG A 5 18.79 35.84 21.77
CA ARG A 5 18.20 36.24 20.49
C ARG A 5 18.49 35.23 19.36
N LEU A 6 19.72 34.69 19.31
CA LEU A 6 20.08 33.64 18.36
C LEU A 6 19.33 32.32 18.64
N ILE A 7 19.20 31.93 19.91
CA ILE A 7 18.44 30.72 20.30
C ILE A 7 16.98 30.83 19.85
N TYR A 8 16.31 31.96 20.10
CA TYR A 8 14.93 32.16 19.67
C TYR A 8 14.77 32.12 18.13
N ILE A 9 15.74 32.66 17.39
CA ILE A 9 15.75 32.59 15.92
C ILE A 9 15.88 31.14 15.45
N PHE A 10 16.78 30.34 16.02
CA PHE A 10 16.91 28.92 15.68
C PHE A 10 15.65 28.13 16.01
N CYS A 11 15.03 28.36 17.19
CA CYS A 11 13.77 27.74 17.55
C CYS A 11 12.64 28.10 16.55
N ALA A 12 12.53 29.38 16.17
CA ALA A 12 11.53 29.84 15.20
C ALA A 12 11.72 29.18 13.82
N ILE A 13 12.95 29.12 13.31
CA ILE A 13 13.26 28.46 12.03
C ILE A 13 12.94 26.96 12.08
N SER A 14 13.27 26.29 13.19
CA SER A 14 12.95 24.88 13.37
C SER A 14 11.45 24.61 13.37
N LEU A 15 10.66 25.44 14.05
CA LEU A 15 9.21 25.35 14.09
C LEU A 15 8.60 25.55 12.70
N VAL A 16 9.05 26.58 11.97
CA VAL A 16 8.58 26.84 10.59
C VAL A 16 8.91 25.64 9.70
N SER A 17 10.12 25.09 9.82
CA SER A 17 10.55 23.93 9.03
C SER A 17 9.70 22.68 9.31
N ILE A 18 9.40 22.41 10.59
CA ILE A 18 8.52 21.30 11.00
C ILE A 18 7.11 21.50 10.43
N ILE A 19 6.54 22.70 10.55
CA ILE A 19 5.20 23.02 10.04
C ILE A 19 5.15 22.86 8.52
N SER A 20 6.13 23.41 7.78
CA SER A 20 6.21 23.28 6.32
C SER A 20 6.32 21.83 5.87
N CYS A 21 7.16 21.01 6.53
CA CYS A 21 7.27 19.58 6.25
C CYS A 21 5.94 18.85 6.51
N ALA A 22 5.25 19.16 7.61
CA ALA A 22 3.97 18.55 7.94
C ALA A 22 2.88 18.87 6.90
N VAL A 23 2.82 20.12 6.41
CA VAL A 23 1.87 20.54 5.37
C VAL A 23 2.15 19.87 4.04
N ALA A 24 3.42 19.79 3.62
CA ALA A 24 3.83 19.11 2.39
C ALA A 24 3.44 17.62 2.41
N TRP A 25 3.56 16.96 3.57
CA TRP A 25 3.16 15.57 3.71
C TRP A 25 1.66 15.34 3.60
N LYS A 26 0.84 16.27 4.10
CA LYS A 26 -0.64 16.18 4.03
C LYS A 26 -1.20 16.34 2.61
N ARG A 27 -0.57 17.14 1.75
CA ARG A 27 -1.06 17.42 0.38
C ARG A 27 -0.84 16.30 -0.63
N SER A 28 -0.14 15.24 -0.25
CA SER A 28 0.19 14.15 -1.17
C SER A 28 -0.98 13.18 -1.31
N PRO A 29 -1.56 13.00 -2.51
CA PRO A 29 -2.72 12.15 -2.67
C PRO A 29 -2.36 10.71 -2.31
N ARG A 30 -3.08 10.16 -1.32
CA ARG A 30 -3.12 8.73 -1.04
C ARG A 30 -4.19 8.12 -1.94
N VAL A 31 -4.00 6.87 -2.35
CA VAL A 31 -5.05 6.13 -3.06
C VAL A 31 -6.24 6.01 -2.11
N SER A 32 -7.38 6.56 -2.51
CA SER A 32 -8.63 6.43 -1.75
C SER A 32 -9.21 5.04 -1.96
N CYS A 33 -9.89 4.52 -0.94
CA CYS A 33 -10.68 3.30 -1.05
C CYS A 33 -12.04 3.63 -1.66
N TYR A 34 -12.10 3.84 -2.97
CA TYR A 34 -13.35 4.16 -3.66
C TYR A 34 -14.13 2.88 -4.00
N PRO A 35 -15.47 2.87 -3.85
CA PRO A 35 -16.28 1.66 -4.04
C PRO A 35 -16.12 1.02 -5.43
N GLN A 36 -15.95 1.83 -6.49
CA GLN A 36 -15.79 1.36 -7.87
C GLN A 36 -14.48 0.59 -8.11
N GLY A 37 -13.56 0.64 -7.14
CA GLY A 37 -12.33 -0.14 -7.17
C GLY A 37 -12.52 -1.58 -6.71
N PHE A 38 -13.71 -1.92 -6.22
CA PHE A 38 -14.06 -3.25 -5.75
C PHE A 38 -15.13 -3.83 -6.66
N VAL A 39 -14.90 -5.06 -7.13
CA VAL A 39 -15.88 -5.78 -7.91
C VAL A 39 -17.02 -6.19 -6.98
N SER A 40 -18.24 -5.88 -7.41
CA SER A 40 -19.47 -6.34 -6.76
C SER A 40 -19.79 -7.72 -7.29
N SER A 41 -20.09 -8.65 -6.38
CA SER A 41 -20.61 -9.94 -6.82
C SER A 41 -22.10 -9.84 -7.11
N SER A 42 -22.48 -9.94 -8.39
CA SER A 42 -23.89 -10.04 -8.79
C SER A 42 -24.43 -11.47 -8.68
N ASN A 43 -23.57 -12.48 -8.91
CA ASN A 43 -23.99 -13.89 -9.09
C ASN A 43 -23.03 -14.95 -8.51
N GLY A 44 -21.99 -14.56 -7.74
CA GLY A 44 -20.99 -15.47 -7.15
C GLY A 44 -20.62 -15.15 -5.69
N GLU A 45 -19.77 -15.94 -5.04
CA GLU A 45 -19.19 -15.57 -3.74
C GLU A 45 -17.95 -14.70 -3.96
N LYS A 46 -17.82 -13.61 -3.18
CA LYS A 46 -16.59 -12.79 -3.21
C LYS A 46 -15.51 -13.50 -2.40
N LEU A 47 -14.47 -13.96 -3.09
CA LEU A 47 -13.32 -14.62 -2.49
C LEU A 47 -12.19 -13.61 -2.25
N TYR A 48 -11.27 -13.97 -1.37
CA TYR A 48 -10.11 -13.15 -1.03
C TYR A 48 -8.82 -13.96 -1.10
N THR A 49 -7.78 -13.33 -1.61
CA THR A 49 -6.41 -13.86 -1.63
C THR A 49 -5.44 -12.93 -0.90
N TYR A 50 -4.33 -13.51 -0.47
CA TYR A 50 -3.26 -12.87 0.29
C TYR A 50 -1.97 -12.89 -0.54
N PRO A 51 -1.03 -11.96 -0.30
CA PRO A 51 0.16 -11.90 -1.11
C PRO A 51 1.11 -13.05 -0.79
N GLU A 52 1.63 -13.70 -1.83
CA GLU A 52 2.68 -14.72 -1.75
C GLU A 52 4.03 -14.11 -1.34
N LYS A 53 4.23 -12.82 -1.66
CA LYS A 53 5.43 -12.07 -1.27
C LYS A 53 5.10 -10.62 -1.05
N ILE A 54 5.76 -10.04 -0.04
CA ILE A 54 5.66 -8.62 0.26
C ILE A 54 7.06 -8.00 0.18
N VAL A 55 7.14 -6.86 -0.51
CA VAL A 55 8.32 -6.02 -0.56
C VAL A 55 8.00 -4.70 0.13
N VAL A 56 8.75 -4.36 1.18
CA VAL A 56 8.62 -3.09 1.91
C VAL A 56 9.98 -2.38 1.92
N LYS A 57 10.29 -1.65 0.84
CA LYS A 57 11.55 -0.92 0.66
C LYS A 57 11.28 0.53 0.20
N PRO A 58 10.58 1.35 0.99
CA PRO A 58 10.15 2.68 0.56
C PRO A 58 11.31 3.62 0.19
N TRP A 59 12.50 3.41 0.77
CA TRP A 59 13.71 4.19 0.51
C TRP A 59 14.30 3.97 -0.90
N ARG A 60 13.87 2.91 -1.61
CA ARG A 60 14.30 2.63 -2.98
C ARG A 60 13.47 3.36 -4.04
N GLY A 61 12.60 4.28 -3.62
CA GLY A 61 11.83 5.15 -4.50
C GLY A 61 10.35 4.74 -4.60
N GLN A 62 9.69 5.29 -5.63
CA GLN A 62 8.29 4.97 -5.91
C GLN A 62 8.15 3.48 -6.27
N HIS A 63 6.99 2.90 -5.97
CA HIS A 63 6.63 1.52 -6.35
C HIS A 63 7.49 0.40 -5.71
N HIS A 64 8.21 0.69 -4.63
CA HIS A 64 8.99 -0.29 -3.86
C HIS A 64 8.30 -0.78 -2.59
N VAL A 65 6.98 -0.57 -2.51
CA VAL A 65 6.12 -1.16 -1.48
C VAL A 65 4.94 -1.84 -2.16
N TYR A 66 4.94 -3.17 -2.18
CA TYR A 66 3.91 -3.96 -2.85
C TYR A 66 3.79 -5.38 -2.30
N GLY A 67 2.61 -5.96 -2.48
CA GLY A 67 2.36 -7.39 -2.39
C GLY A 67 2.20 -8.02 -3.78
N ILE A 68 2.65 -9.26 -3.95
CA ILE A 68 2.42 -10.07 -5.15
C ILE A 68 1.33 -11.08 -4.81
N PHE A 69 0.26 -11.08 -5.58
CA PHE A 69 -0.92 -11.92 -5.40
C PHE A 69 -1.03 -12.93 -6.54
N MET A 70 -1.52 -14.12 -6.23
CA MET A 70 -1.98 -15.07 -7.23
C MET A 70 -3.49 -15.02 -7.32
N VAL A 71 -4.00 -14.82 -8.52
CA VAL A 71 -5.44 -14.74 -8.82
C VAL A 71 -5.79 -15.79 -9.88
N PRO A 72 -6.85 -16.59 -9.69
CA PRO A 72 -7.25 -17.59 -10.68
C PRO A 72 -7.54 -16.98 -12.05
N ASN A 73 -7.12 -17.64 -13.12
CA ASN A 73 -7.43 -17.23 -14.48
C ASN A 73 -8.94 -17.30 -14.71
N GLY A 74 -9.48 -16.34 -15.45
CA GLY A 74 -10.92 -16.23 -15.68
C GLY A 74 -11.70 -15.59 -14.53
N SER A 75 -11.06 -15.21 -13.43
CA SER A 75 -11.70 -14.40 -12.38
C SER A 75 -11.61 -12.90 -12.67
N GLU A 76 -12.52 -12.12 -12.08
CA GLU A 76 -12.46 -10.67 -12.03
C GLU A 76 -11.95 -10.23 -10.66
N SER A 77 -10.77 -9.61 -10.60
CA SER A 77 -10.20 -9.09 -9.36
C SER A 77 -10.64 -7.65 -9.08
N ASP A 78 -10.65 -7.28 -7.80
CA ASP A 78 -10.72 -5.88 -7.38
C ASP A 78 -9.59 -5.08 -8.03
N ARG A 79 -9.84 -3.82 -8.41
CA ARG A 79 -8.81 -2.89 -8.91
C ARG A 79 -7.94 -2.32 -7.79
N LEU A 80 -8.38 -2.48 -6.54
CA LEU A 80 -7.71 -2.01 -5.35
C LEU A 80 -7.35 -3.17 -4.43
N VAL A 81 -6.15 -3.09 -3.87
CA VAL A 81 -5.72 -3.96 -2.77
C VAL A 81 -5.96 -3.25 -1.45
N THR A 82 -6.43 -3.99 -0.44
CA THR A 82 -6.65 -3.44 0.89
C THR A 82 -5.53 -3.84 1.84
N LEU A 83 -5.18 -2.93 2.74
CA LEU A 83 -4.20 -3.11 3.80
C LEU A 83 -4.85 -2.68 5.12
N THR A 84 -5.07 -3.63 6.03
CA THR A 84 -5.66 -3.36 7.35
C THR A 84 -4.55 -3.39 8.41
N VAL A 85 -4.30 -2.24 9.03
CA VAL A 85 -3.20 -2.05 10.01
C VAL A 85 -3.78 -1.41 11.27
N SER A 86 -3.48 -2.00 12.44
CA SER A 86 -3.71 -1.42 13.77
C SER A 86 -5.12 -0.83 14.03
N GLY A 87 -6.03 -1.68 14.53
CA GLY A 87 -7.35 -1.22 15.02
C GLY A 87 -8.34 -0.89 13.91
N ASN A 88 -8.42 -1.73 12.87
CA ASN A 88 -9.40 -1.67 11.77
C ASN A 88 -9.28 -0.49 10.81
N LYS A 89 -8.14 0.23 10.77
CA LYS A 89 -7.91 1.19 9.69
C LYS A 89 -7.50 0.46 8.41
N THR A 90 -8.32 0.63 7.38
CA THR A 90 -8.07 0.09 6.04
C THR A 90 -7.51 1.16 5.13
N TYR A 91 -6.43 0.83 4.44
CA TYR A 91 -5.81 1.63 3.40
C TYR A 91 -5.91 0.90 2.07
N CYS A 92 -5.90 1.63 0.96
CA CYS A 92 -5.94 1.05 -0.37
C CYS A 92 -4.64 1.28 -1.15
N GLY A 93 -4.34 0.30 -1.98
CA GLY A 93 -3.28 0.31 -2.98
C GLY A 93 -3.85 0.02 -4.36
N ILE A 94 -3.09 0.34 -5.41
CA ILE A 94 -3.48 0.09 -6.80
C ILE A 94 -3.04 -1.31 -7.18
N LEU A 95 -3.93 -2.09 -7.80
CA LEU A 95 -3.56 -3.35 -8.42
C LEU A 95 -3.07 -3.12 -9.85
N GLN A 96 -2.01 -3.83 -10.24
CA GLN A 96 -1.47 -3.85 -11.59
C GLN A 96 -1.14 -5.29 -11.98
N ASP A 97 -1.49 -5.67 -13.21
CA ASP A 97 -1.15 -6.99 -13.74
C ASP A 97 0.36 -7.13 -13.94
N VAL A 98 0.85 -8.36 -13.76
CA VAL A 98 2.23 -8.72 -14.03
C VAL A 98 2.24 -9.54 -15.31
N ASP A 99 2.70 -8.96 -16.41
CA ASP A 99 2.76 -9.59 -17.76
C ASP A 99 3.79 -10.73 -17.87
N THR A 100 4.19 -11.34 -16.76
CA THR A 100 5.19 -12.41 -16.71
C THR A 100 4.72 -13.57 -15.86
N THR A 101 5.03 -14.79 -16.31
CA THR A 101 4.74 -16.05 -15.61
C THR A 101 5.65 -16.31 -14.41
N SER A 102 6.61 -15.41 -14.17
CA SER A 102 7.47 -15.44 -12.99
C SER A 102 7.92 -14.03 -12.61
N TYR A 103 7.90 -13.72 -11.32
CA TYR A 103 8.43 -12.45 -10.81
C TYR A 103 9.14 -12.66 -9.47
N GLN A 104 10.44 -12.32 -9.42
CA GLN A 104 11.29 -12.44 -8.23
C GLN A 104 11.14 -13.78 -7.50
N ASP A 105 11.42 -14.86 -8.21
CA ASP A 105 11.44 -16.24 -7.70
C ASP A 105 10.07 -16.84 -7.36
N ILE A 106 8.98 -16.12 -7.65
CA ILE A 106 7.62 -16.67 -7.58
C ILE A 106 7.24 -17.13 -8.98
N HIS A 107 6.95 -18.41 -9.11
CA HIS A 107 6.40 -19.00 -10.33
C HIS A 107 4.88 -19.06 -10.23
N THR A 108 4.21 -18.63 -11.28
CA THR A 108 2.75 -18.72 -11.36
C THR A 108 2.31 -20.17 -11.35
N LYS A 109 1.34 -20.54 -10.50
CA LYS A 109 0.72 -21.86 -10.53
C LYS A 109 -0.09 -22.02 -11.82
N PRO A 110 -0.21 -23.24 -12.39
CA PRO A 110 -1.09 -23.49 -13.52
C PRO A 110 -2.52 -23.03 -13.21
N GLY A 111 -3.12 -22.25 -14.12
CA GLY A 111 -4.47 -21.70 -13.94
C GLY A 111 -4.55 -20.43 -13.09
N TYR A 112 -3.42 -19.80 -12.74
CA TYR A 112 -3.37 -18.51 -12.03
C TYR A 112 -2.61 -17.47 -12.85
N SER A 113 -2.79 -16.21 -12.48
CA SER A 113 -2.03 -15.04 -12.95
C SER A 113 -1.43 -14.30 -11.76
N LEU A 114 -0.28 -13.66 -11.97
CA LEU A 114 0.37 -12.83 -10.95
C LEU A 114 -0.12 -11.39 -11.08
N MET A 115 -0.47 -10.79 -9.94
CA MET A 115 -0.87 -9.39 -9.86
C MET A 115 -0.09 -8.70 -8.74
N LYS A 116 0.14 -7.40 -8.90
CA LYS A 116 0.96 -6.60 -8.00
C LYS A 116 0.14 -5.49 -7.37
N GLY A 117 -0.05 -5.58 -6.05
CA GLY A 117 -0.73 -4.57 -5.26
C GLY A 117 0.24 -3.54 -4.72
N TYR A 118 0.31 -2.36 -5.33
CA TYR A 118 1.19 -1.28 -4.91
C TYR A 118 0.56 -0.43 -3.81
N LEU A 119 1.29 -0.28 -2.71
CA LEU A 119 0.96 0.71 -1.69
C LEU A 119 1.72 2.00 -1.95
N ASN A 120 1.07 3.14 -1.69
CA ASN A 120 1.73 4.43 -1.78
C ASN A 120 2.95 4.48 -0.84
N THR A 121 4.12 4.81 -1.38
CA THR A 121 5.38 4.86 -0.61
C THR A 121 5.30 5.82 0.58
N ARG A 122 4.62 6.96 0.46
CA ARG A 122 4.48 7.93 1.56
C ARG A 122 3.62 7.38 2.69
N LEU A 123 2.56 6.63 2.36
CA LEU A 123 1.76 5.92 3.35
C LEU A 123 2.61 4.86 4.08
N ALA A 124 3.43 4.10 3.35
CA ALA A 124 4.33 3.12 3.95
C ALA A 124 5.33 3.77 4.90
N VAL A 125 5.96 4.88 4.51
CA VAL A 125 6.88 5.64 5.38
C VAL A 125 6.14 6.14 6.62
N TYR A 126 4.95 6.71 6.46
CA TYR A 126 4.11 7.16 7.58
C TYR A 126 3.82 6.04 8.58
N LEU A 127 3.42 4.85 8.09
CA LEU A 127 3.16 3.68 8.93
C LEU A 127 4.44 3.15 9.59
N ILE A 128 5.59 3.19 8.91
CA ILE A 128 6.89 2.80 9.48
C ILE A 128 7.29 3.73 10.62
N MET A 129 7.11 5.05 10.46
CA MET A 129 7.38 6.02 11.53
C MET A 129 6.49 5.80 12.76
N GLN A 130 5.30 5.21 12.57
CA GLN A 130 4.41 4.79 13.67
C GLN A 130 4.76 3.42 14.27
N GLY A 131 5.90 2.83 13.89
CA GLY A 131 6.32 1.50 14.34
C GLY A 131 5.54 0.35 13.70
N LYS A 132 4.80 0.58 12.60
CA LYS A 132 3.95 -0.45 11.95
C LYS A 132 4.64 -1.19 10.81
N LYS A 133 5.98 -1.15 10.78
CA LYS A 133 6.78 -1.81 9.73
C LYS A 133 6.50 -3.31 9.64
N ASP A 134 6.34 -3.99 10.77
CA ASP A 134 6.12 -5.44 10.77
C ASP A 134 4.71 -5.80 10.31
N GLN A 135 3.72 -4.97 10.64
CA GLN A 135 2.36 -5.13 10.12
C GLN A 135 2.29 -4.95 8.59
N LEU A 136 3.11 -4.06 8.02
CA LEU A 136 3.23 -3.95 6.55
C LEU A 136 3.77 -5.23 5.90
N LYS A 137 4.55 -6.04 6.63
CA LYS A 137 5.18 -7.26 6.11
C LYS A 137 4.33 -8.53 6.33
N GLN A 138 3.24 -8.44 7.08
CA GLN A 138 2.36 -9.58 7.37
C GLN A 138 1.36 -9.79 6.23
N PRO A 139 1.38 -10.95 5.53
CA PRO A 139 0.44 -11.24 4.44
C PRO A 139 -1.03 -11.07 4.81
N ASN A 140 -1.42 -11.51 6.01
CA ASN A 140 -2.81 -11.47 6.47
C ASN A 140 -3.40 -10.06 6.60
N ASN A 141 -2.55 -9.03 6.66
CA ASN A 141 -3.00 -7.64 6.68
C ASN A 141 -3.34 -7.12 5.29
N TRP A 142 -2.94 -7.81 4.23
CA TRP A 142 -3.20 -7.45 2.84
C TRP A 142 -4.31 -8.35 2.28
N LYS A 143 -5.29 -7.77 1.58
CA LYS A 143 -6.33 -8.56 0.91
C LYS A 143 -6.60 -8.03 -0.48
N LEU A 144 -6.72 -8.97 -1.42
CA LEU A 144 -7.22 -8.73 -2.76
C LEU A 144 -8.48 -9.58 -2.94
N GLY A 145 -9.62 -8.93 -3.22
CA GLY A 145 -10.86 -9.64 -3.53
C GLY A 145 -10.92 -10.00 -5.01
N TYR A 146 -11.61 -11.09 -5.33
CA TYR A 146 -11.94 -11.49 -6.69
C TYR A 146 -13.26 -12.26 -6.73
N VAL A 147 -13.86 -12.34 -7.91
CA VAL A 147 -15.07 -13.13 -8.20
C VAL A 147 -14.81 -14.02 -9.41
N GLU A 148 -15.31 -15.24 -9.38
CA GLU A 148 -15.23 -16.12 -10.56
C GLU A 148 -16.17 -15.60 -11.66
N LYS A 149 -15.67 -15.45 -12.89
CA LYS A 149 -16.57 -15.20 -14.03
C LYS A 149 -17.14 -16.55 -14.46
N LYS A 150 -18.47 -16.61 -14.52
CA LYS A 150 -19.19 -17.74 -15.15
C LYS A 150 -19.10 -17.64 -16.67
#